data_AF-A0A1Y4J228-F1
#
_entry.id   AF-A0A1Y4J228-F1
#
_cell.length_a   1.000
_cell.length_b   1.000
_cell.length_c   1.000
_cell.angle_alpha   90.00
_cell.angle_beta   90.00
_cell.angle_gamma   90.00
#
_symmetry.space_group_name_H-M   'P 1'
#
loop_
_entity.id
_entity.type
_entity.pdbx_description
1 polymer ?
#
loop_
_entity_poly.entity_id
_entity_poly.type
_entity_poly.pdbx_seq_one_letter_code
_entity_poly.pdbx_strand_id
1 'polypeptide(L)'
;MQKAMRLLLEEVRDLEEMVALLQKKRFGSSSEATPAQEEEEPLGVFPEAELEYKEDAPEPFKKDQRGVHKISEAGRWKLTSSNETEDRIFDLDEEERLCPRCKGKLVWIGKELVREVFEYQRPKLKLVRYWQMSYKCPACHRKGRSVIVRASVPKPLLNHSLVAASVVAEIMYQKYVN
;
A
#
# COMPACT_ATOMS: atom_id res chain seq x y z
N MET A 1 18.74 -56.24 -21.86
CA MET A 1 17.74 -56.63 -20.85
C MET A 1 17.78 -55.77 -19.58
N GLN A 2 18.94 -55.56 -18.93
CA GLN A 2 19.02 -54.77 -17.67
C GLN A 2 18.53 -53.31 -17.78
N LYS A 3 18.71 -52.66 -18.94
CA LYS A 3 18.27 -51.27 -19.14
C LYS A 3 16.74 -51.14 -19.24
N ALA A 4 16.08 -52.10 -19.89
CA ALA A 4 14.62 -52.15 -19.98
C ALA A 4 13.99 -52.48 -18.61
N MET A 5 14.63 -53.34 -17.83
CA MET A 5 14.16 -53.68 -16.48
C MET A 5 14.24 -52.49 -15.52
N ARG A 6 15.26 -51.61 -15.67
CA ARG A 6 15.36 -50.37 -14.90
C ARG A 6 14.29 -49.35 -15.27
N LEU A 7 14.06 -49.14 -16.56
CA LEU A 7 13.02 -48.20 -17.03
C LEU A 7 11.62 -48.61 -16.56
N LEU A 8 11.31 -49.91 -16.62
CA LEU A 8 10.03 -50.43 -16.12
C LEU A 8 9.88 -50.28 -14.60
N LEU A 9 10.98 -50.38 -13.84
CA LEU A 9 10.95 -50.17 -12.38
C LEU A 9 10.77 -48.70 -12.00
N GLU A 10 11.36 -47.77 -12.76
CA GLU A 10 11.10 -46.33 -12.61
C GLU A 10 9.64 -46.01 -12.93
N GLU A 11 9.11 -46.52 -14.04
CA GLU A 11 7.73 -46.28 -14.44
C GLU A 11 6.71 -46.84 -13.42
N VAL A 12 7.00 -47.99 -12.82
CA VAL A 12 6.18 -48.54 -11.71
C VAL A 12 6.22 -47.63 -10.48
N ARG A 13 7.38 -47.09 -10.10
CA ARG A 13 7.48 -46.14 -8.97
C ARG A 13 6.71 -44.87 -9.24
N ASP A 14 6.85 -44.29 -10.42
CA ASP A 14 6.16 -43.06 -10.80
C ASP A 14 4.63 -43.27 -10.75
N LEU A 15 4.16 -44.43 -11.23
CA LEU A 15 2.74 -44.80 -11.17
C LEU A 15 2.26 -45.02 -9.74
N GLU A 16 3.06 -45.66 -8.88
CA GLU A 16 2.75 -45.85 -7.46
C GLU A 16 2.60 -44.50 -6.73
N GLU A 17 3.52 -43.55 -6.97
CA GLU A 17 3.45 -42.20 -6.42
C GLU A 17 2.19 -41.46 -6.92
N MET A 18 1.89 -41.57 -8.21
CA MET A 18 0.71 -40.94 -8.80
C MET A 18 -0.59 -41.49 -8.20
N VAL A 19 -0.66 -42.82 -7.98
CA VAL A 19 -1.81 -43.47 -7.33
C VAL A 19 -1.95 -43.03 -5.88
N ALA A 20 -0.85 -42.95 -5.13
CA ALA A 20 -0.86 -42.47 -3.74
C ALA A 20 -1.38 -41.02 -3.65
N LEU A 21 -0.93 -40.14 -4.55
CA LEU A 21 -1.41 -38.75 -4.62
C LEU A 21 -2.90 -38.68 -4.96
N LEU A 22 -3.38 -39.47 -5.91
CA LEU A 22 -4.79 -39.51 -6.30
C LEU A 22 -5.68 -40.07 -5.18
N GLN A 23 -5.22 -41.08 -4.45
CA GLN A 23 -5.91 -41.62 -3.28
C GLN A 23 -5.98 -40.58 -2.16
N LYS A 24 -4.88 -39.87 -1.87
CA LYS A 24 -4.87 -38.77 -0.90
C LYS A 24 -5.81 -37.63 -1.30
N LYS A 25 -5.89 -37.27 -2.59
CA LYS A 25 -6.84 -36.26 -3.08
C LYS A 25 -8.30 -36.69 -3.01
N ARG A 26 -8.57 -37.99 -3.21
CA ARG A 26 -9.94 -38.52 -3.29
C ARG A 26 -10.53 -38.92 -1.94
N PHE A 27 -9.69 -39.42 -1.05
CA PHE A 27 -10.11 -39.95 0.26
C PHE A 27 -9.45 -39.24 1.45
N GLY A 28 -8.47 -38.37 1.22
CA GLY A 28 -7.89 -37.53 2.27
C GLY A 28 -8.85 -36.41 2.69
N SER A 29 -8.68 -35.94 3.92
CA SER A 29 -9.47 -34.84 4.47
C SER A 29 -9.25 -33.55 3.68
N SER A 30 -10.33 -32.96 3.16
CA SER A 30 -10.31 -31.68 2.43
C SER A 30 -10.24 -30.45 3.35
N SER A 31 -9.77 -30.61 4.58
CA SER A 31 -9.70 -29.52 5.55
C SER A 31 -8.53 -28.59 5.23
N GLU A 32 -8.80 -27.28 5.12
CA GLU A 32 -7.78 -26.21 5.03
C GLU A 32 -6.89 -26.12 6.29
N ALA A 33 -7.26 -26.82 7.37
CA ALA A 33 -6.39 -27.01 8.53
C ALA A 33 -5.32 -28.06 8.20
N THR A 34 -4.14 -27.57 7.80
CA THR A 34 -2.93 -28.38 7.76
C THR A 34 -2.49 -28.58 9.22
N PRO A 35 -2.53 -29.81 9.79
CA PRO A 35 -1.86 -30.05 11.06
C PRO A 35 -0.39 -29.72 10.85
N ALA A 36 0.22 -28.96 11.77
CA ALA A 36 1.63 -28.60 11.68
C ALA A 36 2.45 -29.89 11.54
N GLN A 37 2.84 -30.23 10.32
CA GLN A 37 3.80 -31.30 10.08
C GLN A 37 5.13 -30.73 10.55
N GLU A 38 5.72 -31.34 11.57
CA GLU A 38 7.02 -30.96 12.16
C GLU A 38 8.19 -30.95 11.14
N GLU A 39 7.94 -31.36 9.89
CA GLU A 39 8.94 -31.57 8.85
C GLU A 39 8.76 -30.70 7.59
N GLU A 40 7.63 -29.98 7.44
CA GLU A 40 7.50 -29.00 6.36
C GLU A 40 7.85 -27.64 6.92
N GLU A 41 9.14 -27.30 6.83
CA GLU A 41 9.66 -25.96 7.09
C GLU A 41 8.78 -24.97 6.30
N PRO A 42 7.94 -24.15 6.98
CA PRO A 42 7.18 -23.14 6.28
C PRO A 42 8.19 -22.34 5.49
N LEU A 43 7.92 -22.08 4.21
CA LEU A 43 8.69 -21.09 3.46
C LEU A 43 8.58 -19.80 4.29
N GLY A 44 9.59 -19.54 5.11
CA GLY A 44 9.60 -18.59 6.23
C GLY A 44 9.67 -17.16 5.74
N VAL A 45 8.89 -16.85 4.71
CA VAL A 45 8.92 -15.58 4.00
C VAL A 45 8.17 -14.52 4.82
N PHE A 46 7.28 -14.92 5.73
CA PHE A 46 6.48 -14.00 6.58
C PHE A 46 6.13 -14.53 8.00
N PRO A 47 7.10 -14.88 8.87
CA PRO A 47 6.82 -15.40 10.22
C PRO A 47 6.38 -14.31 11.22
N GLU A 48 6.35 -13.04 10.83
CA GLU A 48 6.18 -11.93 11.76
C GLU A 48 4.78 -11.91 12.41
N ALA A 49 3.75 -12.34 11.68
CA ALA A 49 2.39 -12.40 12.23
C ALA A 49 2.24 -13.43 13.35
N GLU A 50 2.99 -14.53 13.29
CA GLU A 50 2.97 -15.59 14.30
C GLU A 50 3.87 -15.25 15.49
N LEU A 51 5.04 -14.65 15.24
CA LEU A 51 5.97 -14.19 16.29
C LEU A 51 5.41 -13.02 17.12
N GLU A 52 4.67 -12.11 16.49
CA GLU A 52 4.08 -10.95 17.16
C GLU A 52 2.70 -11.23 17.76
N TYR A 53 2.12 -12.42 17.51
CA TYR A 53 0.83 -12.80 18.05
C TYR A 53 0.88 -12.89 19.58
N LYS A 54 -0.06 -12.19 20.23
CA LYS A 54 -0.32 -12.30 21.67
C LYS A 54 -1.79 -12.58 21.85
N GLU A 55 -2.12 -13.67 22.52
CA GLU A 55 -3.51 -14.10 22.75
C GLU A 55 -4.37 -13.01 23.40
N ASP A 56 -3.79 -12.22 24.31
CA ASP A 56 -4.48 -11.16 25.05
C ASP A 56 -4.22 -9.74 24.49
N ALA A 57 -3.78 -9.61 23.24
CA ALA A 57 -3.62 -8.28 22.64
C ALA A 57 -4.98 -7.57 22.57
N PRO A 58 -5.10 -6.31 23.05
CA PRO A 58 -6.34 -5.57 22.96
C PRO A 58 -6.72 -5.39 21.49
N GLU A 59 -7.90 -5.89 21.10
CA GLU A 59 -8.42 -5.75 19.75
C GLU A 59 -8.45 -4.24 19.36
N PRO A 60 -8.13 -3.86 18.11
CA PRO A 60 -7.90 -2.47 17.69
C PRO A 60 -9.17 -1.60 17.63
N PHE A 61 -10.24 -2.03 18.29
CA PHE A 61 -11.52 -1.37 18.31
C PHE A 61 -11.98 -1.07 19.74
N LYS A 62 -12.62 0.08 19.92
CA LYS A 62 -13.33 0.45 21.13
C LYS A 62 -14.80 0.06 20.97
N LYS A 63 -15.33 -0.76 21.88
CA LYS A 63 -16.75 -1.10 21.96
C LYS A 63 -17.42 -0.16 22.96
N ASP A 64 -18.25 0.75 22.46
CA ASP A 64 -19.10 1.63 23.28
C ASP A 64 -20.58 1.24 23.09
N GLN A 65 -21.51 1.81 23.88
CA GLN A 65 -22.97 1.54 23.75
C GLN A 65 -23.55 1.86 22.35
N ARG A 66 -22.79 2.56 21.48
CA ARG A 66 -23.16 2.94 20.11
C ARG A 66 -22.53 2.06 19.03
N GLY A 67 -21.73 1.06 19.39
CA GLY A 67 -21.11 0.12 18.45
C GLY A 67 -19.60 0.01 18.57
N VAL A 68 -18.99 -0.55 17.52
CA VAL A 68 -17.54 -0.82 17.42
C VAL A 68 -16.87 0.33 16.65
N HIS A 69 -15.98 1.06 17.30
CA HIS A 69 -15.24 2.19 16.72
C HIS A 69 -13.74 1.85 16.60
N LYS A 70 -13.10 2.16 15.46
CA LYS A 70 -11.63 2.07 15.35
C LYS A 70 -10.98 3.10 16.28
N ILE A 71 -9.87 2.73 16.91
CA ILE A 71 -9.05 3.63 17.75
C ILE A 71 -8.70 4.90 16.96
N SER A 72 -8.85 6.06 17.62
CA SER A 72 -8.89 7.38 17.00
C SER A 72 -7.58 7.81 16.32
N GLU A 73 -7.74 8.73 15.37
CA GLU A 73 -6.73 9.44 14.56
C GLU A 73 -5.52 10.01 15.35
N ALA A 74 -5.61 10.05 16.68
CA ALA A 74 -4.56 10.49 17.61
C ALA A 74 -3.24 9.71 17.51
N GLY A 75 -3.24 8.46 17.04
CA GLY A 75 -2.00 7.71 16.79
C GLY A 75 -1.21 8.23 15.58
N ARG A 76 -1.93 8.76 14.58
CA ARG A 76 -1.37 9.24 13.31
C ARG A 76 -0.49 10.48 13.51
N TRP A 77 -0.88 11.35 14.44
CA TRP A 77 -0.20 12.61 14.74
C TRP A 77 1.11 12.47 15.53
N LYS A 78 1.36 11.30 16.14
CA LYS A 78 2.60 11.07 16.90
C LYS A 78 3.84 11.00 16.00
N LEU A 79 3.69 10.54 14.75
CA LEU A 79 4.81 10.47 13.78
C LEU A 79 5.16 11.81 13.14
N THR A 80 4.21 12.75 13.07
CA THR A 80 4.39 14.03 12.37
C THR A 80 5.12 15.10 13.19
N SER A 81 5.18 14.97 14.51
CA SER A 81 5.67 16.03 15.41
C SER A 81 7.19 16.15 15.50
N SER A 82 7.96 15.11 15.16
CA SER A 82 9.41 15.04 15.40
C SER A 82 10.27 15.23 14.16
N ASN A 83 9.68 15.24 12.95
CA ASN A 83 10.41 15.15 11.69
C ASN A 83 10.52 16.51 10.99
N GLU A 84 11.62 16.72 10.25
CA GLU A 84 11.80 17.89 9.38
C GLU A 84 10.63 17.96 8.38
N THR A 85 9.97 19.12 8.26
CA THR A 85 8.82 19.31 7.36
C THR A 85 9.21 20.15 6.15
N GLU A 86 8.87 19.69 4.95
CA GLU A 86 9.09 20.36 3.66
C GLU A 86 7.75 20.60 2.95
N ASP A 87 7.52 21.82 2.48
CA ASP A 87 6.34 22.17 1.69
C ASP A 87 6.69 22.14 0.19
N ARG A 88 6.05 21.23 -0.57
CA ARG A 88 6.15 21.19 -2.04
C ARG A 88 4.92 21.77 -2.68
N ILE A 89 5.10 22.85 -3.43
CA ILE A 89 4.03 23.59 -4.07
C ILE A 89 3.96 23.20 -5.55
N PHE A 90 2.80 22.72 -5.96
CA PHE A 90 2.46 22.44 -7.35
C PHE A 90 1.63 23.59 -7.89
N ASP A 91 2.21 24.30 -8.86
CA ASP A 91 1.58 25.45 -9.51
C ASP A 91 1.42 25.21 -11.02
N LEU A 92 0.53 25.97 -11.64
CA LEU A 92 0.40 26.06 -13.09
C LEU A 92 1.35 27.12 -13.61
N ASP A 93 2.10 26.77 -14.66
CA ASP A 93 2.95 27.70 -15.39
C ASP A 93 2.12 28.84 -15.99
N GLU A 94 2.76 29.99 -16.22
CA GLU A 94 2.06 31.19 -16.70
C GLU A 94 1.32 30.97 -18.02
N GLU A 95 1.85 30.11 -18.88
CA GLU A 95 1.26 29.75 -20.18
C GLU A 95 0.01 28.88 -20.02
N GLU A 96 -0.06 28.06 -18.98
CA GLU A 96 -1.18 27.16 -18.69
C GLU A 96 -2.30 27.83 -17.90
N ARG A 97 -2.12 29.09 -17.45
CA ARG A 97 -3.12 29.88 -16.70
C ARG A 97 -4.26 30.40 -17.59
N LEU A 98 -4.71 29.58 -18.52
CA LEU A 98 -5.79 29.87 -19.45
C LEU A 98 -7.01 29.00 -19.14
N CYS A 99 -8.18 29.62 -19.15
CA CYS A 99 -9.42 28.88 -18.95
C CYS A 99 -9.68 27.93 -20.13
N PRO A 100 -9.96 26.64 -19.89
CA PRO A 100 -10.18 25.66 -20.95
C PRO A 100 -11.42 25.95 -21.81
N ARG A 101 -12.32 26.84 -21.35
CA ARG A 101 -13.55 27.20 -22.09
C ARG A 101 -13.46 28.54 -22.80
N CYS A 102 -13.09 29.60 -22.08
CA CYS A 102 -13.12 30.95 -22.61
C CYS A 102 -11.73 31.49 -22.99
N LYS A 103 -10.67 30.71 -22.75
CA LYS A 103 -9.25 31.10 -22.93
C LYS A 103 -8.86 32.40 -22.20
N GLY A 104 -9.68 32.84 -21.24
CA GLY A 104 -9.39 33.99 -20.40
C GLY A 104 -8.36 33.64 -19.33
N LYS A 105 -7.59 34.64 -18.90
CA LYS A 105 -6.62 34.50 -17.81
C LYS A 105 -7.30 34.04 -16.53
N LEU A 106 -6.70 33.06 -15.87
CA LEU A 106 -7.14 32.57 -14.58
C LEU A 106 -6.58 33.42 -13.44
N VAL A 107 -7.32 33.49 -12.33
CA VAL A 107 -6.92 34.22 -11.12
C VAL A 107 -6.75 33.22 -9.98
N TRP A 108 -5.65 33.33 -9.24
CA TRP A 108 -5.39 32.49 -8.09
C TRP A 108 -6.49 32.63 -7.02
N ILE A 109 -6.90 31.51 -6.44
CA ILE A 109 -7.92 31.46 -5.38
C ILE A 109 -7.28 31.15 -4.03
N GLY A 110 -6.42 30.14 -4.00
CA GLY A 110 -5.95 29.55 -2.76
C GLY A 110 -5.04 28.35 -2.99
N LYS A 111 -4.43 27.91 -1.90
CA LYS A 111 -3.63 26.69 -1.81
C LYS A 111 -4.40 25.64 -1.00
N GLU A 112 -4.42 24.42 -1.50
CA GLU A 112 -5.08 23.27 -0.86
C GLU A 112 -4.01 22.24 -0.48
N LEU A 113 -4.04 21.73 0.75
CA LEU A 113 -3.15 20.65 1.18
C LEU A 113 -3.74 19.32 0.69
N VAL A 114 -3.09 18.71 -0.30
CA VAL A 114 -3.60 17.48 -0.93
C VAL A 114 -3.26 16.26 -0.10
N ARG A 115 -2.02 16.20 0.42
CA ARG A 115 -1.52 15.08 1.21
C ARG A 115 -0.23 15.42 1.94
N GLU A 116 0.03 14.65 2.97
CA GLU A 116 1.27 14.62 3.71
C GLU A 116 1.88 13.22 3.57
N VAL A 117 3.14 13.14 3.18
CA VAL A 117 3.86 11.88 3.00
C VAL A 117 5.25 11.96 3.60
N PHE A 118 5.74 10.85 4.14
CA PHE A 118 7.11 10.71 4.59
C PHE A 118 7.99 10.30 3.43
N GLU A 119 9.06 11.05 3.23
CA GLU A 119 10.15 10.71 2.32
C GLU A 119 11.39 10.33 3.13
N TYR A 120 12.09 9.31 2.64
CA TYR A 120 13.28 8.77 3.27
C TYR A 120 14.50 9.29 2.53
N GLN A 121 15.34 10.06 3.24
CA GLN A 121 16.62 10.55 2.75
C GLN A 121 17.67 10.19 3.79
N ARG A 122 18.37 9.06 3.61
CA ARG A 122 19.38 8.54 4.56
C ARG A 122 20.26 9.67 5.11
N PRO A 123 20.40 9.84 6.45
CA PRO A 123 19.88 9.04 7.57
C PRO A 123 18.54 9.53 8.16
N LYS A 124 17.82 10.42 7.49
CA LYS A 124 16.67 11.15 8.03
C LYS A 124 15.35 10.78 7.34
N LEU A 125 14.26 10.91 8.10
CA LEU A 125 12.89 10.87 7.59
C LEU A 125 12.35 12.31 7.53
N LYS A 126 11.77 12.69 6.41
CA LYS A 126 11.20 14.03 6.19
C LYS A 126 9.71 13.95 5.92
N LEU A 127 8.93 14.85 6.51
CA LEU A 127 7.51 15.01 6.22
C LEU A 127 7.35 16.00 5.06
N VAL A 128 6.87 15.53 3.92
CA VAL A 128 6.63 16.35 2.73
C VAL A 128 5.13 16.63 2.58
N ARG A 129 4.76 17.91 2.56
CA ARG A 129 3.40 18.40 2.35
C ARG A 129 3.21 18.82 0.91
N TYR A 130 2.25 18.19 0.23
CA TYR A 130 1.94 18.48 -1.16
C TYR A 130 0.84 19.54 -1.20
N TRP A 131 1.21 20.76 -1.58
CA TRP A 131 0.31 21.89 -1.75
C TRP A 131 -0.07 22.06 -3.21
N GLN A 132 -1.37 22.12 -3.50
CA GLN A 132 -1.90 22.32 -4.83
C GLN A 132 -2.50 23.71 -4.97
N MET A 133 -2.05 24.45 -5.99
CA MET A 133 -2.59 25.76 -6.31
C MET A 133 -3.89 25.63 -7.10
N SER A 134 -4.90 26.41 -6.70
CA SER A 134 -6.21 26.46 -7.32
C SER A 134 -6.50 27.84 -7.93
N TYR A 135 -7.08 27.84 -9.11
CA TYR A 135 -7.33 29.02 -9.93
C TYR A 135 -8.79 29.08 -10.39
N LYS A 136 -9.38 30.29 -10.43
CA LYS A 136 -10.74 30.53 -10.96
C LYS A 136 -10.68 31.35 -12.23
N CYS A 137 -11.64 31.09 -13.11
CA CYS A 137 -11.89 31.99 -14.23
C CYS A 137 -12.87 33.12 -13.84
N PRO A 138 -12.44 34.39 -13.78
CA PRO A 138 -13.34 35.50 -13.45
C PRO A 138 -14.40 35.76 -14.52
N ALA A 139 -14.06 35.56 -15.80
CA ALA A 139 -14.98 35.78 -16.91
C ALA A 139 -16.15 34.78 -16.92
N CYS A 140 -15.89 33.51 -16.62
CA CYS A 140 -16.94 32.51 -16.46
C CYS A 140 -17.79 32.79 -15.20
N HIS A 141 -17.15 33.22 -14.11
CA HIS A 141 -17.84 33.52 -12.86
C HIS A 141 -18.86 34.65 -13.03
N ARG A 142 -18.50 35.72 -13.76
CA ARG A 142 -19.43 36.82 -14.09
C ARG A 142 -20.64 36.37 -14.92
N LYS A 143 -20.48 35.31 -15.72
CA LYS A 143 -21.56 34.69 -16.51
C LYS A 143 -22.36 33.64 -15.73
N GLY A 144 -22.20 33.57 -14.40
CA GLY A 144 -22.90 32.63 -13.53
C GLY A 144 -22.34 31.21 -13.53
N ARG A 145 -21.11 30.99 -13.99
CA ARG A 145 -20.48 29.65 -14.05
C ARG A 145 -19.16 29.61 -13.29
N SER A 146 -18.98 28.66 -12.38
CA SER A 146 -17.71 28.43 -11.68
C SER A 146 -16.82 27.45 -12.46
N VAL A 147 -15.72 27.95 -13.03
CA VAL A 147 -14.66 27.10 -13.60
C VAL A 147 -13.44 27.24 -12.70
N ILE A 148 -13.07 26.15 -12.05
CA ILE A 148 -11.89 26.04 -11.18
C ILE A 148 -10.92 25.07 -11.86
N VAL A 149 -9.68 25.53 -12.03
CA VAL A 149 -8.58 24.73 -12.56
C VAL A 149 -7.57 24.56 -11.43
N ARG A 150 -7.07 23.35 -11.25
CA ARG A 150 -6.06 23.04 -10.23
C ARG A 150 -4.79 22.57 -10.91
N ALA A 151 -3.64 22.85 -10.30
CA ALA A 151 -2.35 22.34 -10.76
C ALA A 151 -2.33 20.81 -10.76
N SER A 152 -1.61 20.19 -11.70
CA SER A 152 -1.45 18.73 -11.72
C SER A 152 -0.54 18.29 -10.56
N VAL A 153 -1.00 17.32 -9.76
CA VAL A 153 -0.23 16.75 -8.66
C VAL A 153 0.03 15.28 -8.97
N PRO A 154 1.25 14.75 -8.76
CA PRO A 154 1.54 13.35 -8.99
C PRO A 154 0.64 12.46 -8.13
N LYS A 155 0.19 11.34 -8.70
CA LYS A 155 -0.64 10.37 -7.99
C LYS A 155 0.16 9.71 -6.85
N PRO A 156 -0.47 9.44 -5.70
CA PRO A 156 0.18 8.71 -4.62
C PRO A 156 0.42 7.25 -5.02
N LEU A 157 1.48 6.65 -4.45
CA LEU A 157 1.73 5.21 -4.58
C LEU A 157 0.63 4.40 -3.86
N LEU A 158 0.29 4.81 -2.64
CA LEU A 158 -0.73 4.20 -1.81
C LEU A 158 -1.74 5.27 -1.37
N ASN A 159 -3.02 5.03 -1.65
CA ASN A 159 -4.09 5.97 -1.28
C ASN A 159 -4.22 6.07 0.25
N HIS A 160 -4.43 7.29 0.75
CA HIS A 160 -4.55 7.63 2.18
C HIS A 160 -3.35 7.24 3.07
N SER A 161 -2.27 6.74 2.49
CA SER A 161 -1.04 6.40 3.20
C SER A 161 -0.18 7.64 3.43
N LEU A 162 0.56 7.65 4.54
CA LEU A 162 1.58 8.64 4.83
C LEU A 162 2.95 8.26 4.23
N VAL A 163 3.03 7.24 3.39
CA VAL A 163 4.30 6.64 2.98
C VAL A 163 4.59 6.97 1.51
N ALA A 164 5.74 7.60 1.24
CA ALA A 164 6.22 7.77 -0.12
C ALA A 164 6.96 6.52 -0.63
N ALA A 165 7.21 6.46 -1.93
CA ALA A 165 7.91 5.34 -2.56
C ALA A 165 9.29 5.06 -1.95
N SER A 166 10.01 6.10 -1.54
CA SER A 166 11.33 5.98 -0.89
C SER A 166 11.27 5.20 0.42
N VAL A 167 10.22 5.40 1.23
CA VAL A 167 10.06 4.71 2.51
C VAL A 167 9.70 3.26 2.28
N VAL A 168 8.81 2.97 1.32
CA VAL A 168 8.50 1.58 0.93
C VAL A 168 9.75 0.87 0.45
N ALA A 169 10.56 1.52 -0.39
CA ALA A 169 11.82 0.96 -0.88
C ALA A 169 12.80 0.67 0.27
N GLU A 170 12.91 1.56 1.27
CA GLU A 170 13.75 1.30 2.43
C GLU A 170 13.24 0.14 3.27
N ILE A 171 11.93 0.05 3.51
CA ILE A 171 11.33 -1.08 4.26
C ILE A 171 11.62 -2.39 3.55
N MET A 172 11.49 -2.43 2.22
CA MET A 172 11.84 -3.62 1.42
C MET A 172 13.33 -3.94 1.54
N TYR A 173 14.21 -2.94 1.46
CA TYR A 173 15.64 -3.14 1.62
C TYR A 173 15.99 -3.72 3.00
N GLN A 174 15.43 -3.16 4.07
CA GLN A 174 15.66 -3.64 5.45
C GLN A 174 15.10 -5.04 5.69
N LYS A 175 14.02 -5.42 4.99
CA LYS A 175 13.39 -6.73 5.15
C LYS A 175 14.10 -7.84 4.38
N TYR A 176 14.59 -7.57 3.18
CA TYR A 176 15.03 -8.61 2.26
C TYR A 176 16.53 -8.60 1.92
N VAL A 177 17.23 -7.49 2.19
CA VAL A 177 18.66 -7.34 1.84
C VAL A 177 19.53 -7.31 3.10
N ASN A 178 19.01 -6.77 4.19
CA ASN A 178 19.72 -6.68 5.47
C ASN A 178 19.42 -7.88 6.37
#